data_AF-A0A5A9FIN6-F1
#
_entry.id   AF-A0A5A9FIN6-F1
#
_cell.length_a   1.000
_cell.length_b   1.000
_cell.length_c   1.000
_cell.angle_alpha   90.00
_cell.angle_beta   90.00
_cell.angle_gamma   90.00
#
_symmetry.space_group_name_H-M   'P 1'
#
loop_
_entity.id
_entity.type
_entity.pdbx_description
1 polymer ?
#
loop_
_entity_poly.entity_id
_entity_poly.type
_entity_poly.pdbx_seq_one_letter_code
_entity_poly.pdbx_strand_id
1 'polypeptide(L)'
;MTMHSNTVSSAAGGAARGVDWAATIKDAGLAAFVALLLTVPLVGLRTVDRPTGLGIEARPEEVVASLLLVFLGRLGLGLIRQGMALPVLILALACAGVGLLLPMPTQVLRLVLVLGGGVIAIRAAMTVATGRSKLSQADRDKRMDRIAAKVQHASRYIGPVAVAFAAVLPLTPLADRMILDIGILLLTYIMLGWGLNIVVGLAGLLDLGYVAFYAVGAYSYALLAHYFGLSFWVCLPLAGVLAAISGVLLGFPVLRLRGDYFAIVTLGFGEIIRIILVNWYQFTGGPNGISGIPRPSFFGIADFSRSPAEGMAAFHEMFGLEFSPLHRIIFLYYLILALALVVNLFTLRVRKLPLGRAWEALREDDIACASLGINRTNMKLAAFAIAAMFGGFAGSFFATRQGFISPESFTFIESAIILAIVVLGGMGSQIGVVVATLLVIGLPEAFRELADYRMLAFGAGMVVIMLWRPRGLLAHRDPTILLHGGRNPAATGAAK
;
A
#
# COMPACT_ATOMS: atom_id res chain seq x y z
N MET A 1 -50.07 36.46 19.89
CA MET A 1 -50.25 34.99 19.81
C MET A 1 -48.87 34.35 19.74
N THR A 2 -48.40 33.89 20.90
CA THR A 2 -47.10 33.29 21.14
C THR A 2 -47.11 31.82 20.71
N MET A 3 -46.29 31.44 19.73
CA MET A 3 -45.98 30.04 19.46
C MET A 3 -44.68 29.65 20.14
N HIS A 4 -44.81 28.76 21.13
CA HIS A 4 -43.74 27.96 21.70
C HIS A 4 -43.13 27.05 20.62
N SER A 5 -41.81 27.06 20.48
CA SER A 5 -41.07 25.90 19.99
C SER A 5 -39.86 25.64 20.88
N ASN A 6 -39.92 24.50 21.57
CA ASN A 6 -38.99 24.02 22.57
C ASN A 6 -37.52 24.04 22.11
N THR A 7 -36.74 24.98 22.65
CA THR A 7 -35.31 24.79 22.85
C THR A 7 -35.14 23.82 24.00
N VAL A 8 -34.78 22.56 23.71
CA VAL A 8 -34.35 21.61 24.74
C VAL A 8 -33.08 22.19 25.37
N SER A 9 -33.24 22.61 26.62
CA SER A 9 -32.22 23.11 27.52
C SER A 9 -31.01 22.17 27.57
N SER A 10 -29.88 22.64 27.03
CA SER A 10 -28.56 22.07 27.24
C SER A 10 -27.90 22.75 28.45
N ALA A 11 -28.47 22.63 29.64
CA ALA A 11 -27.81 23.04 30.87
C ALA A 11 -28.49 22.43 32.11
N ALA A 12 -28.17 21.18 32.43
CA ALA A 12 -28.35 20.65 33.77
C ALA A 12 -27.43 19.44 34.01
N GLY A 13 -26.57 19.54 35.03
CA GLY A 13 -26.06 18.37 35.75
C GLY A 13 -24.78 17.72 35.22
N GLY A 14 -23.62 18.26 35.63
CA GLY A 14 -22.38 17.50 35.72
C GLY A 14 -22.45 16.43 36.80
N ALA A 15 -23.22 15.36 36.58
CA ALA A 15 -23.11 14.13 37.33
C ALA A 15 -22.12 13.22 36.60
N ALA A 16 -21.13 12.67 37.33
CA ALA A 16 -20.21 11.67 36.82
C ALA A 16 -21.01 10.56 36.14
N ARG A 17 -20.94 10.45 34.81
CA ARG A 17 -21.56 9.32 34.10
C ARG A 17 -20.90 8.06 34.65
N GLY A 18 -21.68 7.27 35.38
CA GLY A 18 -21.26 5.96 35.85
C GLY A 18 -20.79 5.11 34.68
N VAL A 19 -19.86 4.22 34.95
CA VAL A 19 -19.28 3.30 33.96
C VAL A 19 -20.39 2.40 33.45
N ASP A 20 -20.60 2.40 32.14
CA ASP A 20 -21.55 1.50 31.49
C ASP A 20 -20.87 0.13 31.31
N TRP A 21 -20.92 -0.65 32.38
CA TRP A 21 -20.34 -1.99 32.44
C TRP A 21 -21.03 -2.95 31.46
N ALA A 22 -22.35 -2.84 31.30
CA ALA A 22 -23.13 -3.72 30.43
C ALA A 22 -22.72 -3.53 28.96
N ALA A 23 -22.62 -2.28 28.49
CA ALA A 23 -22.18 -2.00 27.14
C ALA A 23 -20.72 -2.43 26.89
N THR A 24 -19.83 -2.20 27.85
CA THR A 24 -18.40 -2.51 27.71
C THR A 24 -18.13 -4.01 27.70
N ILE A 25 -18.79 -4.77 28.58
CA ILE A 25 -18.68 -6.23 28.63
C ILE A 25 -19.28 -6.85 27.37
N LYS A 26 -20.41 -6.31 26.88
CA LYS A 26 -21.02 -6.78 25.62
C LYS A 26 -20.09 -6.56 24.42
N ASP A 27 -19.46 -5.40 24.29
CA ASP A 27 -18.48 -5.13 23.21
C ASP A 27 -17.24 -6.03 23.33
N ALA A 28 -16.72 -6.23 24.55
CA ALA A 28 -15.60 -7.13 24.79
C ALA A 28 -15.95 -8.60 24.50
N GLY A 29 -17.15 -9.05 24.89
CA GLY A 29 -17.65 -10.39 24.62
C GLY A 29 -17.85 -10.66 23.13
N LEU A 30 -18.37 -9.69 22.38
CA LEU A 30 -18.55 -9.80 20.93
C LEU A 30 -17.20 -9.86 20.21
N ALA A 31 -16.22 -9.04 20.63
CA ALA A 31 -14.86 -9.10 20.12
C ALA A 31 -14.17 -10.44 20.43
N ALA A 32 -14.36 -10.97 21.64
CA ALA A 32 -13.85 -12.28 22.05
C ALA A 32 -14.49 -13.42 21.25
N PHE A 33 -15.80 -13.36 20.99
CA PHE A 33 -16.49 -14.33 20.15
C PHE A 33 -15.98 -14.33 18.71
N VAL A 34 -15.77 -13.15 18.12
CA VAL A 34 -15.13 -13.03 16.80
C VAL A 34 -13.72 -13.60 16.82
N ALA A 35 -12.96 -13.34 17.89
CA ALA A 35 -11.62 -13.90 18.04
C ALA A 35 -11.65 -15.43 18.12
N LEU A 36 -12.57 -16.06 18.87
CA LEU A 36 -12.74 -17.52 18.92
C LEU A 36 -12.93 -18.11 17.51
N LEU A 37 -13.81 -17.52 16.71
CA LEU A 37 -14.09 -17.99 15.36
C LEU A 37 -12.84 -17.95 14.46
N LEU A 38 -11.95 -16.99 14.67
CA LEU A 38 -10.72 -16.86 13.90
C LEU A 38 -9.58 -17.72 14.48
N THR A 39 -9.41 -17.78 15.80
CA THR A 39 -8.25 -18.43 16.42
C THR A 39 -8.36 -19.95 16.44
N VAL A 40 -9.56 -20.51 16.47
CA VAL A 40 -9.75 -21.97 16.38
C VAL A 40 -9.13 -22.56 15.11
N PRO A 41 -9.45 -22.09 13.89
CA PRO A 41 -8.85 -22.63 12.68
C PRO A 41 -7.40 -22.17 12.43
N LEU A 42 -7.02 -20.97 12.87
CA LEU A 42 -5.68 -20.40 12.58
C LEU A 42 -4.59 -20.83 13.57
N VAL A 43 -4.93 -20.97 14.84
CA VAL A 43 -3.98 -21.19 15.95
C VAL A 43 -4.27 -22.52 16.65
N GLY A 44 -5.55 -22.84 16.81
CA GLY A 44 -5.99 -24.02 17.54
C GLY A 44 -5.68 -25.35 16.85
N LEU A 45 -5.37 -25.36 15.55
CA LEU A 45 -5.09 -26.57 14.78
C LEU A 45 -3.72 -26.47 14.10
N ARG A 46 -2.78 -27.34 14.50
CA ARG A 46 -1.45 -27.44 13.88
C ARG A 46 -1.31 -28.77 13.15
N THR A 47 -0.81 -28.72 11.91
CA THR A 47 -0.36 -29.93 11.21
C THR A 47 1.01 -30.36 11.74
N VAL A 48 1.10 -31.59 12.23
CA VAL A 48 2.34 -32.18 12.75
C VAL A 48 2.66 -33.41 11.91
N ASP A 49 3.89 -33.48 11.42
CA ASP A 49 4.36 -34.64 10.69
C ASP A 49 4.63 -35.79 11.67
N ARG A 50 3.93 -36.91 11.48
CA ARG A 50 4.10 -38.13 12.28
C ARG A 50 4.69 -39.22 11.39
N PRO A 51 5.38 -40.23 11.97
CA PRO A 51 5.94 -41.34 11.19
C PRO A 51 4.91 -42.09 10.31
N THR A 52 3.62 -41.96 10.60
CA THR A 52 2.50 -42.58 9.86
C THR A 52 1.73 -41.61 8.95
N GLY A 53 2.21 -40.37 8.76
CA GLY A 53 1.60 -39.33 7.93
C GLY A 53 1.33 -38.01 8.67
N LEU A 54 0.69 -37.06 7.98
CA LEU A 54 0.32 -35.76 8.54
C LEU A 54 -0.84 -35.91 9.56
N GLY A 55 -0.56 -35.60 10.82
CA GLY A 55 -1.55 -35.54 11.89
C GLY A 55 -1.97 -34.10 12.21
N ILE A 56 -3.14 -33.92 12.81
CA ILE A 56 -3.57 -32.62 13.35
C ILE A 56 -3.46 -32.67 14.87
N GLU A 57 -2.78 -31.70 15.46
CA GLU A 57 -2.68 -31.49 16.90
C GLU A 57 -3.51 -30.26 17.29
N ALA A 58 -4.42 -30.43 18.24
CA ALA A 58 -5.26 -29.35 18.75
C ALA A 58 -4.59 -28.67 19.96
N ARG A 59 -4.61 -27.34 19.98
CA ARG A 59 -3.99 -26.48 21.02
C ARG A 59 -5.03 -25.60 21.73
N PRO A 60 -5.92 -26.19 22.53
CA PRO A 60 -7.01 -25.45 23.19
C PRO A 60 -6.50 -24.34 24.12
N GLU A 61 -5.34 -24.54 24.75
CA GLU A 61 -4.69 -23.57 25.62
C GLU A 61 -4.32 -22.26 24.89
N GLU A 62 -3.86 -22.34 23.63
CA GLU A 62 -3.53 -21.15 22.84
C GLU A 62 -4.79 -20.38 22.40
N VAL A 63 -5.86 -21.10 22.09
CA VAL A 63 -7.16 -20.52 21.73
C VAL A 63 -7.75 -19.77 22.93
N VAL A 64 -7.77 -20.40 24.10
CA VAL A 64 -8.27 -19.80 25.35
C VAL A 64 -7.44 -18.58 25.76
N ALA A 65 -6.12 -18.67 25.67
CA ALA A 65 -5.24 -17.54 26.00
C ALA A 65 -5.46 -16.35 25.04
N SER A 66 -5.61 -16.62 23.75
CA SER A 66 -5.91 -15.59 22.73
C SER A 66 -7.26 -14.91 22.99
N LEU A 67 -8.27 -15.69 23.37
CA LEU A 67 -9.61 -15.21 23.75
C LEU A 67 -9.59 -14.28 24.95
N LEU A 68 -8.94 -14.70 26.04
CA LEU A 68 -8.81 -13.92 27.26
C LEU A 68 -8.08 -12.60 26.97
N LEU A 69 -7.04 -12.65 26.14
CA LEU A 69 -6.28 -11.47 25.76
C LEU A 69 -7.12 -10.46 24.97
N VAL A 70 -7.90 -10.93 23.99
CA VAL A 70 -8.80 -10.05 23.22
C VAL A 70 -9.89 -9.47 24.11
N PHE A 71 -10.50 -10.29 24.97
CA PHE A 71 -11.54 -9.85 25.90
C PHE A 71 -11.02 -8.77 26.86
N LEU A 72 -9.94 -9.05 27.59
CA LEU A 72 -9.33 -8.13 28.54
C LEU A 72 -8.81 -6.87 27.85
N GLY A 73 -8.20 -7.02 26.68
CA GLY A 73 -7.73 -5.89 25.89
C GLY A 73 -8.87 -4.97 25.46
N ARG A 74 -9.97 -5.54 24.97
CA ARG A 74 -11.14 -4.77 24.53
C ARG A 74 -11.87 -4.11 25.70
N LEU A 75 -12.00 -4.82 26.81
CA LEU A 75 -12.55 -4.30 28.07
C LEU A 75 -11.72 -3.12 28.58
N GLY A 76 -10.39 -3.26 28.62
CA GLY A 76 -9.48 -2.18 29.02
C GLY A 76 -9.61 -0.94 28.14
N LEU A 77 -9.72 -1.11 26.82
CA LEU A 77 -9.94 0.01 25.89
C LEU A 77 -11.29 0.70 26.10
N GLY A 78 -12.35 -0.05 26.38
CA GLY A 78 -13.67 0.49 26.72
C GLY A 78 -13.63 1.32 28.01
N LEU A 79 -12.97 0.81 29.05
CA LEU A 79 -12.80 1.50 30.33
C LEU A 79 -11.94 2.77 30.21
N ILE A 80 -10.88 2.76 29.40
CA ILE A 80 -10.09 3.97 29.10
C ILE A 80 -10.99 5.06 28.48
N ARG A 81 -11.92 4.71 27.57
CA ARG A 81 -12.84 5.66 26.94
C ARG A 81 -13.83 6.27 27.92
N GLN A 82 -14.19 5.54 28.97
CA GLN A 82 -15.11 5.99 30.01
C GLN A 82 -14.41 6.72 31.17
N GLY A 83 -13.09 6.93 31.08
CA GLY A 83 -12.32 7.73 32.04
C GLY A 83 -11.58 6.91 33.11
N MET A 84 -11.66 5.58 33.09
CA MET A 84 -10.98 4.70 34.05
C MET A 84 -9.57 4.27 33.56
N ALA A 85 -8.77 5.21 33.08
CA ALA A 85 -7.46 4.87 32.50
C ALA A 85 -6.42 4.39 33.55
N LEU A 86 -6.49 4.88 34.79
CA LEU A 86 -5.55 4.53 35.86
C LEU A 86 -5.63 3.06 36.32
N PRO A 87 -6.80 2.47 36.62
CA PRO A 87 -6.90 1.05 36.94
C PRO A 87 -6.55 0.15 35.75
N VAL A 88 -6.84 0.58 34.52
CA VAL A 88 -6.45 -0.16 33.30
C VAL A 88 -4.94 -0.14 33.10
N LEU A 89 -4.25 0.96 33.42
CA LEU A 89 -2.79 1.04 33.35
C LEU A 89 -2.13 0.01 34.27
N ILE A 90 -2.60 -0.09 35.51
CA ILE A 90 -2.08 -1.03 36.51
C ILE A 90 -2.30 -2.47 36.03
N LEU A 91 -3.51 -2.79 35.56
CA LEU A 91 -3.84 -4.11 35.04
C LEU A 91 -3.01 -4.47 33.81
N ALA A 92 -2.81 -3.52 32.89
CA ALA A 92 -2.05 -3.74 31.66
C ALA A 92 -0.54 -3.93 31.94
N LEU A 93 0.02 -3.18 32.89
CA LEU A 93 1.41 -3.38 33.36
C LEU A 93 1.57 -4.72 34.07
N ALA A 94 0.58 -5.14 34.87
CA ALA A 94 0.59 -6.46 35.51
C ALA A 94 0.56 -7.59 34.46
N CYS A 95 -0.30 -7.50 33.44
CA CYS A 95 -0.34 -8.46 32.35
C CYS A 95 0.98 -8.51 31.55
N ALA A 96 1.59 -7.34 31.26
CA ALA A 96 2.88 -7.28 30.59
C ALA A 96 4.00 -7.89 31.45
N GLY A 97 3.99 -7.63 32.76
CA GLY A 97 4.94 -8.19 33.72
C GLY A 97 4.81 -9.71 33.86
N VAL A 98 3.58 -10.24 33.90
CA VAL A 98 3.28 -11.68 33.87
C VAL A 98 3.89 -12.34 32.63
N GLY A 99 3.75 -11.74 31.45
CA GLY A 99 4.39 -12.23 30.22
C GLY A 99 5.92 -12.13 30.22
N LEU A 100 6.50 -11.21 30.99
CA LEU A 100 7.95 -11.05 31.06
C LEU A 100 8.60 -12.06 32.03
N LEU A 101 7.96 -12.27 33.19
CA LEU A 101 8.50 -12.96 34.37
C LEU A 101 8.17 -14.46 34.40
N LEU A 102 7.01 -14.89 33.88
CA LEU A 102 6.62 -16.30 33.89
C LEU A 102 6.99 -17.00 32.58
N PRO A 103 7.52 -18.24 32.63
CA PRO A 103 7.75 -19.05 31.44
C PRO A 103 6.40 -19.45 30.84
N MET A 104 6.08 -18.86 29.69
CA MET A 104 4.87 -19.20 28.93
C MET A 104 5.13 -20.42 28.03
N PRO A 105 4.12 -21.26 27.77
CA PRO A 105 4.25 -22.48 26.98
C PRO A 105 4.73 -22.24 25.54
N THR A 106 4.48 -21.05 24.98
CA THR A 106 5.00 -20.66 23.66
C THR A 106 5.57 -19.25 23.66
N GLN A 107 6.59 -19.03 22.82
CA GLN A 107 7.20 -17.70 22.61
C GLN A 107 6.19 -16.69 22.05
N VAL A 108 5.24 -17.14 21.23
CA VAL A 108 4.19 -16.30 20.66
C VAL A 108 3.28 -15.74 21.77
N LEU A 109 2.79 -16.59 22.68
CA LEU A 109 1.93 -16.15 23.77
C LEU A 109 2.65 -15.16 24.70
N ARG A 110 3.93 -15.41 24.99
CA ARG A 110 4.78 -14.50 25.76
C ARG A 110 4.83 -13.12 25.11
N LEU A 111 5.09 -13.08 23.81
CA LEU A 111 5.28 -11.85 23.05
C LEU A 111 3.97 -11.06 22.90
N VAL A 112 2.85 -11.74 22.69
CA VAL A 112 1.52 -11.10 22.61
C VAL A 112 1.11 -10.50 23.96
N LEU A 113 1.37 -11.17 25.09
CA LEU A 113 1.09 -10.62 26.43
C LEU A 113 1.94 -9.39 26.74
N VAL A 114 3.24 -9.45 26.44
CA VAL A 114 4.17 -8.33 26.69
C VAL A 114 3.86 -7.14 25.78
N LEU A 115 3.72 -7.35 24.47
CA LEU A 115 3.44 -6.26 23.53
C LEU A 115 2.01 -5.74 23.67
N GLY A 116 1.01 -6.62 23.78
CA GLY A 116 -0.39 -6.24 23.94
C GLY A 116 -0.64 -5.49 25.24
N GLY A 117 -0.12 -6.02 26.36
CA GLY A 117 -0.16 -5.35 27.66
C GLY A 117 0.60 -4.02 27.63
N GLY A 118 1.79 -3.99 27.01
CA GLY A 118 2.59 -2.79 26.83
C GLY A 118 1.87 -1.69 26.03
N VAL A 119 1.21 -2.03 24.91
CA VAL A 119 0.47 -1.06 24.09
C VAL A 119 -0.72 -0.46 24.85
N ILE A 120 -1.46 -1.28 25.59
CA ILE A 120 -2.59 -0.81 26.40
C ILE A 120 -2.09 0.05 27.56
N ALA A 121 -0.99 -0.35 28.21
CA ALA A 121 -0.35 0.42 29.27
C ALA A 121 0.15 1.79 28.74
N ILE A 122 0.85 1.82 27.61
CA ILE A 122 1.31 3.06 26.97
C ILE A 122 0.10 3.96 26.64
N ARG A 123 -0.99 3.39 26.11
CA ARG A 123 -2.20 4.14 25.80
C ARG A 123 -2.88 4.70 27.05
N ALA A 124 -3.00 3.90 28.10
CA ALA A 124 -3.56 4.29 29.39
C ALA A 124 -2.70 5.37 30.07
N ALA A 125 -1.38 5.19 30.10
CA ALA A 125 -0.41 6.15 30.62
C ALA A 125 -0.46 7.48 29.85
N MET A 126 -0.52 7.44 28.52
CA MET A 126 -0.70 8.64 27.71
C MET A 126 -2.01 9.37 28.07
N THR A 127 -3.13 8.65 28.23
CA THR A 127 -4.40 9.27 28.60
C THR A 127 -4.39 9.89 29.99
N VAL A 128 -3.71 9.28 30.96
CA VAL A 128 -3.52 9.80 32.32
C VAL A 128 -2.59 11.02 32.32
N ALA A 129 -1.43 10.94 31.67
CA ALA A 129 -0.38 11.97 31.68
C ALA A 129 -0.77 13.27 30.96
N THR A 130 -1.67 13.20 29.97
CA THR A 130 -1.98 14.37 29.13
C THR A 130 -3.40 14.93 29.35
N GLY A 131 -4.17 14.38 30.31
CA GLY A 131 -5.58 14.76 30.49
C GLY A 131 -6.44 14.57 29.23
N ARG A 132 -5.95 13.75 28.27
CA ARG A 132 -6.43 13.62 26.88
C ARG A 132 -7.83 13.02 26.75
N SER A 133 -8.49 12.68 27.85
CA SER A 133 -9.86 12.16 27.88
C SER A 133 -10.89 13.21 27.41
N LYS A 134 -10.51 14.50 27.35
CA LYS A 134 -11.41 15.61 26.98
C LYS A 134 -11.15 16.25 25.61
N LEU A 135 -10.18 15.79 24.82
CA LEU A 135 -10.06 16.28 23.45
C LEU A 135 -11.19 15.68 22.61
N SER A 136 -12.13 16.52 22.17
CA SER A 136 -13.17 16.12 21.23
C SER A 136 -12.52 15.53 19.99
N GLN A 137 -13.17 14.53 19.38
CA GLN A 137 -12.70 13.90 18.14
C GLN A 137 -12.42 14.96 17.06
N ALA A 138 -13.23 16.03 17.05
CA ALA A 138 -13.05 17.19 16.19
C ALA A 138 -11.74 17.98 16.43
N ASP A 139 -11.23 18.07 17.66
CA ASP A 139 -10.00 18.81 17.97
C ASP A 139 -8.75 17.99 17.60
N ARG A 140 -8.83 16.66 17.69
CA ARG A 140 -7.79 15.76 17.20
C ARG A 140 -7.68 15.84 15.69
N ASP A 141 -8.81 15.81 14.99
CA ASP A 141 -8.86 15.94 13.53
C ASP A 141 -8.27 17.29 13.09
N LYS A 142 -8.70 18.41 13.68
CA LYS A 142 -8.15 19.76 13.38
C LYS A 142 -6.65 19.91 13.64
N ARG A 143 -6.11 19.27 14.68
CA ARG A 143 -4.67 19.32 15.00
C ARG A 143 -3.87 18.45 14.04
N MET A 144 -4.39 17.28 13.67
CA MET A 144 -3.77 16.39 12.70
C MET A 144 -3.81 16.99 11.29
N ASP A 145 -4.87 17.69 10.93
CA ASP A 145 -4.96 18.46 9.69
C ASP A 145 -3.89 19.56 9.64
N ARG A 146 -3.63 20.24 10.77
CA ARG A 146 -2.52 21.21 10.87
C ARG A 146 -1.14 20.57 10.70
N ILE A 147 -0.91 19.38 11.26
CA ILE A 147 0.35 18.65 11.08
C ILE A 147 0.50 18.17 9.64
N ALA A 148 -0.57 17.64 9.04
CA ALA A 148 -0.60 17.22 7.65
C ALA A 148 -0.32 18.40 6.70
N ALA A 149 -0.93 19.57 6.95
CA ALA A 149 -0.66 20.79 6.20
C ALA A 149 0.81 21.23 6.33
N LYS A 150 1.40 21.14 7.54
CA LYS A 150 2.84 21.43 7.74
C LYS A 150 3.74 20.44 7.01
N VAL A 151 3.44 19.14 7.09
CA VAL A 151 4.18 18.09 6.37
C VAL A 151 4.04 18.28 4.86
N GLN A 152 2.88 18.72 4.36
CA GLN A 152 2.65 19.02 2.95
C GLN A 152 3.42 20.27 2.48
N HIS A 153 3.51 21.31 3.29
CA HIS A 153 4.38 22.45 2.99
C HIS A 153 5.86 22.04 2.99
N ALA A 154 6.26 21.16 3.92
CA ALA A 154 7.59 20.56 3.91
C ALA A 154 7.78 19.59 2.72
N SER A 155 6.72 18.94 2.25
CA SER A 155 6.79 17.90 1.22
C SER A 155 7.22 18.45 -0.15
N ARG A 156 6.96 19.74 -0.40
CA ARG A 156 7.50 20.46 -1.56
C ARG A 156 9.04 20.48 -1.58
N TYR A 157 9.69 20.43 -0.41
CA TYR A 157 11.14 20.35 -0.27
C TYR A 157 11.62 18.91 -0.07
N ILE A 158 10.86 18.07 0.64
CA ILE A 158 11.19 16.65 0.85
C ILE A 158 11.21 15.88 -0.48
N GLY A 159 10.30 16.18 -1.41
CA GLY A 159 10.25 15.51 -2.72
C GLY A 159 11.57 15.62 -3.49
N PRO A 160 12.06 16.84 -3.80
CA PRO A 160 13.37 17.03 -4.45
C PRO A 160 14.54 16.41 -3.66
N VAL A 161 14.54 16.53 -2.33
CA VAL A 161 15.60 15.93 -1.49
C VAL A 161 15.58 14.41 -1.57
N ALA A 162 14.41 13.77 -1.54
CA ALA A 162 14.28 12.33 -1.67
C ALA A 162 14.72 11.83 -3.05
N VAL A 163 14.42 12.58 -4.11
CA VAL A 163 14.90 12.28 -5.47
C VAL A 163 16.42 12.45 -5.56
N ALA A 164 16.98 13.51 -4.98
CA ALA A 164 18.42 13.73 -4.94
C ALA A 164 19.13 12.61 -4.16
N PHE A 165 18.58 12.21 -3.00
CA PHE A 165 19.07 11.08 -2.22
C PHE A 165 19.03 9.78 -3.03
N ALA A 166 17.91 9.47 -3.69
CA ALA A 166 17.79 8.28 -4.54
C ALA A 166 18.80 8.31 -5.70
N ALA A 167 19.03 9.46 -6.33
CA ALA A 167 19.99 9.59 -7.42
C ALA A 167 21.45 9.40 -6.97
N VAL A 168 21.78 9.88 -5.77
CA VAL A 168 23.14 9.79 -5.20
C VAL A 168 23.41 8.43 -4.57
N LEU A 169 22.39 7.73 -4.07
CA LEU A 169 22.53 6.47 -3.32
C LEU A 169 23.46 5.44 -4.00
N PRO A 170 23.34 5.12 -5.31
CA PRO A 170 24.22 4.15 -5.97
C PRO A 170 25.69 4.59 -6.08
N LEU A 171 25.99 5.88 -5.94
CA LEU A 171 27.35 6.43 -5.97
C LEU A 171 28.02 6.40 -4.58
N THR A 172 27.25 6.16 -3.52
CA THR A 172 27.79 6.11 -2.17
C THR A 172 28.46 4.75 -1.91
N PRO A 173 29.49 4.69 -1.04
CA PRO A 173 30.11 3.43 -0.63
C PRO A 173 29.15 2.51 0.16
N LEU A 174 27.93 2.98 0.46
CA LEU A 174 26.84 2.21 1.08
C LEU A 174 26.04 1.41 0.04
N ALA A 175 26.33 1.53 -1.26
CA ALA A 175 25.58 0.90 -2.34
C ALA A 175 25.93 -0.57 -2.55
N ASP A 176 25.63 -1.40 -1.55
CA ASP A 176 25.72 -2.86 -1.70
C ASP A 176 24.59 -3.40 -2.58
N ARG A 177 24.83 -4.58 -3.17
CA ARG A 177 23.83 -5.28 -4.02
C ARG A 177 22.47 -5.37 -3.36
N MET A 178 22.43 -5.69 -2.06
CA MET A 178 21.20 -5.80 -1.29
C MET A 178 20.42 -4.48 -1.31
N ILE A 179 21.07 -3.36 -0.98
CA ILE A 179 20.43 -2.05 -0.89
C ILE A 179 19.92 -1.60 -2.27
N LEU A 180 20.68 -1.86 -3.33
CA LEU A 180 20.25 -1.58 -4.70
C LEU A 180 19.04 -2.43 -5.10
N ASP A 181 19.02 -3.71 -4.73
CA ASP A 181 17.89 -4.60 -5.01
C ASP A 181 16.62 -4.18 -4.27
N ILE A 182 16.73 -3.77 -3.00
CA ILE A 182 15.63 -3.19 -2.22
C ILE A 182 15.17 -1.88 -2.84
N GLY A 183 16.11 -1.02 -3.26
CA GLY A 183 15.80 0.24 -3.91
C GLY A 183 15.04 0.07 -5.22
N ILE A 184 15.44 -0.89 -6.05
CA ILE A 184 14.72 -1.23 -7.29
C ILE A 184 13.31 -1.75 -6.97
N LEU A 185 13.16 -2.60 -5.96
CA LEU A 185 11.85 -3.10 -5.52
C LEU A 185 10.94 -1.94 -5.09
N LEU A 186 11.44 -1.06 -4.22
CA LEU A 186 10.71 0.13 -3.75
C LEU A 186 10.29 1.03 -4.91
N LEU A 187 11.20 1.34 -5.84
CA LEU A 187 10.91 2.19 -7.00
C LEU A 187 9.87 1.54 -7.93
N THR A 188 9.89 0.22 -8.08
CA THR A 188 8.89 -0.51 -8.87
C THR A 188 7.49 -0.37 -8.25
N TYR A 189 7.35 -0.58 -6.94
CA TYR A 189 6.07 -0.39 -6.24
C TYR A 189 5.62 1.08 -6.17
N ILE A 190 6.55 2.03 -6.08
CA ILE A 190 6.24 3.47 -6.20
C ILE A 190 5.64 3.76 -7.57
N MET A 191 6.23 3.25 -8.65
CA MET A 191 5.74 3.45 -10.00
C MET A 191 4.37 2.78 -10.22
N LEU A 192 4.19 1.54 -9.73
CA LEU A 192 2.90 0.84 -9.74
C LEU A 192 1.83 1.62 -8.98
N GLY A 193 2.16 2.09 -7.77
CA GLY A 193 1.27 2.89 -6.95
C GLY A 193 0.90 4.21 -7.61
N TRP A 194 1.84 4.91 -8.24
CA TRP A 194 1.54 6.13 -9.00
C TRP A 194 0.64 5.88 -10.20
N GLY A 195 0.84 4.79 -10.92
CA GLY A 195 -0.04 4.38 -12.02
C GLY A 195 -1.47 4.09 -11.55
N LEU A 196 -1.64 3.26 -10.51
CA LEU A 196 -2.95 2.95 -9.94
C LEU A 196 -3.63 4.18 -9.31
N ASN A 197 -2.85 5.10 -8.75
CA ASN A 197 -3.35 6.33 -8.16
C ASN A 197 -4.02 7.27 -9.18
N ILE A 198 -3.85 7.06 -10.48
CA ILE A 198 -4.61 7.79 -11.50
C ILE A 198 -6.07 7.33 -11.51
N VAL A 199 -6.32 6.02 -11.51
CA VAL A 199 -7.68 5.46 -11.52
C VAL A 199 -8.35 5.60 -10.16
N VAL A 200 -7.67 5.21 -9.08
CA VAL A 200 -8.23 5.25 -7.73
C VAL A 200 -8.23 6.67 -7.16
N GLY A 201 -7.14 7.40 -7.38
CA GLY A 201 -6.91 8.72 -6.79
C GLY A 201 -7.50 9.88 -7.57
N LEU A 202 -7.52 9.86 -8.91
CA LEU A 202 -8.12 10.95 -9.70
C LEU A 202 -9.53 10.60 -10.15
N ALA A 203 -9.73 9.45 -10.80
CA ALA A 203 -11.04 9.07 -11.35
C ALA A 203 -12.02 8.47 -10.31
N GLY A 204 -11.53 8.06 -9.13
CA GLY A 204 -12.35 7.52 -8.05
C GLY A 204 -12.87 6.11 -8.27
N LEU A 205 -12.25 5.34 -9.16
CA LEU A 205 -12.65 3.96 -9.46
C LEU A 205 -11.73 3.00 -8.70
N LEU A 206 -12.32 2.04 -8.00
CA LEU A 206 -11.56 1.06 -7.24
C LEU A 206 -11.19 -0.11 -8.13
N ASP A 207 -9.92 -0.18 -8.54
CA ASP A 207 -9.38 -1.25 -9.39
C ASP A 207 -8.59 -2.26 -8.54
N LEU A 208 -9.21 -3.41 -8.26
CA LEU A 208 -8.59 -4.57 -7.59
C LEU A 208 -7.82 -5.46 -8.58
N GLY A 209 -7.99 -5.25 -9.88
CA GLY A 209 -7.42 -6.06 -10.95
C GLY A 209 -6.10 -5.51 -11.51
N TYR A 210 -5.54 -4.47 -10.92
CA TYR A 210 -4.38 -3.74 -11.46
C TYR A 210 -3.18 -4.64 -11.80
N VAL A 211 -2.99 -5.74 -11.05
CA VAL A 211 -1.95 -6.74 -11.32
C VAL A 211 -2.06 -7.38 -12.71
N ALA A 212 -3.24 -7.43 -13.33
CA ALA A 212 -3.36 -7.93 -14.71
C ALA A 212 -2.62 -7.05 -15.70
N PHE A 213 -2.65 -5.73 -15.55
CA PHE A 213 -1.91 -4.82 -16.44
C PHE A 213 -0.40 -4.97 -16.26
N TYR A 214 0.02 -5.21 -15.03
CA TYR A 214 1.40 -5.57 -14.69
C TYR A 214 1.81 -6.90 -15.35
N ALA A 215 0.96 -7.93 -15.29
CA ALA A 215 1.18 -9.21 -15.96
C ALA A 215 1.24 -9.07 -17.49
N VAL A 216 0.28 -8.36 -18.09
CA VAL A 216 0.23 -8.11 -19.54
C VAL A 216 1.51 -7.43 -20.01
N GLY A 217 2.02 -6.43 -19.29
CA GLY A 217 3.30 -5.78 -19.64
C GLY A 217 4.50 -6.71 -19.55
N ALA A 218 4.58 -7.51 -18.48
CA ALA A 218 5.66 -8.47 -18.27
C ALA A 218 5.70 -9.53 -19.37
N TYR A 219 4.55 -10.15 -19.67
CA TYR A 219 4.43 -11.14 -20.73
C TYR A 219 4.59 -10.53 -22.12
N SER A 220 4.08 -9.32 -22.36
CA SER A 220 4.32 -8.62 -23.64
C SER A 220 5.81 -8.45 -23.89
N TYR A 221 6.57 -8.00 -22.88
CA TYR A 221 8.02 -7.88 -22.99
C TYR A 221 8.69 -9.23 -23.24
N ALA A 222 8.41 -10.22 -22.39
CA ALA A 222 9.06 -11.52 -22.45
C ALA A 222 8.82 -12.22 -23.80
N LEU A 223 7.59 -12.17 -24.31
CA LEU A 223 7.21 -12.79 -25.58
C LEU A 223 7.80 -12.05 -26.78
N LEU A 224 7.73 -10.71 -26.80
CA LEU A 224 8.32 -9.92 -27.88
C LEU A 224 9.84 -10.09 -27.95
N ALA A 225 10.51 -10.10 -26.80
CA ALA A 225 11.95 -10.32 -26.74
C ALA A 225 12.35 -11.75 -27.11
N HIS A 226 11.57 -12.76 -26.67
CA HIS A 226 11.88 -14.17 -26.93
C HIS A 226 11.64 -14.59 -28.38
N TYR A 227 10.49 -14.22 -28.98
CA TYR A 227 10.13 -14.66 -30.33
C TYR A 227 10.65 -13.75 -31.44
N PHE A 228 10.69 -12.44 -31.21
CA PHE A 228 11.07 -11.46 -32.24
C PHE A 228 12.48 -10.89 -32.03
N GLY A 229 13.17 -11.26 -30.95
CA GLY A 229 14.53 -10.75 -30.65
C GLY A 229 14.59 -9.24 -30.47
N LEU A 230 13.46 -8.59 -30.17
CA LEU A 230 13.37 -7.14 -30.07
C LEU A 230 14.10 -6.64 -28.81
N SER A 231 14.79 -5.51 -28.95
CA SER A 231 15.52 -4.90 -27.84
C SER A 231 14.57 -4.40 -26.75
N PHE A 232 15.08 -4.33 -25.51
CA PHE A 232 14.34 -3.79 -24.37
C PHE A 232 13.70 -2.43 -24.63
N TRP A 233 14.40 -1.55 -25.33
CA TRP A 233 13.96 -0.18 -25.60
C TRP A 233 12.77 -0.11 -26.55
N VAL A 234 12.62 -1.09 -27.45
CA VAL A 234 11.46 -1.19 -28.34
C VAL A 234 10.31 -1.90 -27.63
N CYS A 235 10.62 -2.94 -26.86
CA CYS A 235 9.60 -3.70 -26.13
C CYS A 235 8.98 -2.90 -24.98
N LEU A 236 9.70 -1.97 -24.35
CA LEU A 236 9.20 -1.13 -23.27
C LEU A 236 7.96 -0.28 -23.68
N PRO A 237 8.01 0.56 -24.74
CA PRO A 237 6.83 1.30 -25.20
C PRO A 237 5.74 0.37 -25.73
N LEU A 238 6.10 -0.71 -26.44
CA LEU A 238 5.12 -1.69 -26.94
C LEU A 238 4.36 -2.38 -25.79
N ALA A 239 5.04 -2.78 -24.73
CA ALA A 239 4.43 -3.37 -23.55
C ALA A 239 3.46 -2.40 -22.87
N GLY A 240 3.81 -1.11 -22.80
CA GLY A 240 2.90 -0.07 -22.32
C GLY A 240 1.67 0.11 -23.21
N VAL A 241 1.84 0.12 -24.53
CA VAL A 241 0.72 0.22 -25.49
C VAL A 241 -0.19 -1.00 -25.40
N LEU A 242 0.36 -2.22 -25.35
CA LEU A 242 -0.42 -3.44 -25.20
C LEU A 242 -1.17 -3.49 -23.87
N ALA A 243 -0.54 -3.03 -22.79
CA ALA A 243 -1.22 -2.88 -21.50
C ALA A 243 -2.31 -1.79 -21.54
N ALA A 244 -2.08 -0.67 -22.24
CA ALA A 244 -3.12 0.35 -22.43
C ALA A 244 -4.33 -0.20 -23.20
N ILE A 245 -4.08 -0.98 -24.25
CA ILE A 245 -5.12 -1.65 -25.05
C ILE A 245 -5.91 -2.63 -24.18
N SER A 246 -5.23 -3.46 -23.38
CA SER A 246 -5.90 -4.38 -22.46
C SER A 246 -6.71 -3.63 -21.39
N GLY A 247 -6.21 -2.48 -20.93
CA GLY A 247 -6.92 -1.55 -20.05
C GLY A 247 -8.19 -0.98 -20.66
N VAL A 248 -8.18 -0.59 -21.94
CA VAL A 248 -9.39 -0.13 -22.64
C VAL A 248 -10.37 -1.27 -22.89
N LEU A 249 -9.85 -2.44 -23.28
CA LEU A 249 -10.65 -3.64 -23.52
C LEU A 249 -11.37 -4.09 -22.25
N LEU A 250 -10.71 -4.03 -21.09
CA LEU A 250 -11.34 -4.26 -19.80
C LEU A 250 -12.27 -3.12 -19.41
N GLY A 251 -11.82 -1.88 -19.54
CA GLY A 251 -12.59 -0.72 -19.09
C GLY A 251 -13.96 -0.68 -19.75
N PHE A 252 -14.05 -0.92 -21.06
CA PHE A 252 -15.29 -0.77 -21.81
C PHE A 252 -16.51 -1.52 -21.23
N PRO A 253 -16.44 -2.84 -20.96
CA PRO A 253 -17.54 -3.56 -20.32
C PRO A 253 -17.76 -3.19 -18.85
N VAL A 254 -16.68 -2.93 -18.09
CA VAL A 254 -16.75 -2.73 -16.64
C VAL A 254 -17.36 -1.36 -16.28
N LEU A 255 -17.27 -0.37 -17.17
CA LEU A 255 -17.82 0.98 -16.93
C LEU A 255 -19.34 1.04 -16.79
N ARG A 256 -20.06 -0.04 -17.10
CA ARG A 256 -21.50 -0.15 -16.84
C ARG A 256 -21.82 -0.40 -15.36
N LEU A 257 -20.83 -0.82 -14.58
CA LEU A 257 -20.96 -1.18 -13.18
C LEU A 257 -20.56 0.00 -12.27
N ARG A 258 -21.12 0.03 -11.06
CA ARG A 258 -20.88 1.10 -10.08
C ARG A 258 -20.48 0.53 -8.74
N GLY A 259 -19.66 1.29 -7.99
CA GLY A 259 -19.26 0.97 -6.62
C GLY A 259 -18.57 -0.38 -6.52
N ASP A 260 -19.05 -1.23 -5.62
CA ASP A 260 -18.39 -2.50 -5.29
C ASP A 260 -18.43 -3.51 -6.45
N TYR A 261 -19.47 -3.46 -7.30
CA TYR A 261 -19.54 -4.32 -8.50
C TYR A 261 -18.40 -4.02 -9.49
N PHE A 262 -18.00 -2.76 -9.58
CA PHE A 262 -16.85 -2.35 -10.39
C PHE A 262 -15.58 -3.04 -9.87
N ALA A 263 -15.34 -2.97 -8.56
CA ALA A 263 -14.18 -3.57 -7.92
C ALA A 263 -14.14 -5.09 -8.08
N ILE A 264 -15.26 -5.78 -7.85
CA ILE A 264 -15.37 -7.24 -7.98
C ILE A 264 -15.01 -7.69 -9.40
N VAL A 265 -15.49 -6.99 -10.43
CA VAL A 265 -15.21 -7.38 -11.82
C VAL A 265 -13.76 -7.12 -12.20
N THR A 266 -13.13 -6.04 -11.70
CA THR A 266 -11.69 -5.84 -11.91
C THR A 266 -10.86 -6.96 -11.28
N LEU A 267 -11.20 -7.41 -10.06
CA LEU A 267 -10.58 -8.58 -9.43
C LEU A 267 -10.73 -9.82 -10.33
N GLY A 268 -11.96 -10.08 -10.81
CA GLY A 268 -12.24 -11.18 -11.72
C GLY A 268 -11.39 -11.14 -12.99
N PHE A 269 -11.19 -9.96 -13.59
CA PHE A 269 -10.29 -9.81 -14.73
C PHE A 269 -8.83 -10.09 -14.39
N GLY A 270 -8.35 -9.60 -13.24
CA GLY A 270 -7.04 -9.95 -12.70
C GLY A 270 -6.80 -11.45 -12.72
N GLU A 271 -7.78 -12.18 -12.20
CA GLU A 271 -7.77 -13.63 -12.10
C GLU A 271 -7.95 -14.33 -13.45
N ILE A 272 -8.79 -13.80 -14.35
CA ILE A 272 -8.96 -14.32 -15.72
C ILE A 272 -7.63 -14.25 -16.47
N ILE A 273 -6.91 -13.12 -16.41
CA ILE A 273 -5.60 -12.99 -17.05
C ILE A 273 -4.62 -14.02 -16.47
N ARG A 274 -4.57 -14.17 -15.14
CA ARG A 274 -3.73 -15.19 -14.50
C ARG A 274 -4.07 -16.61 -14.97
N ILE A 275 -5.35 -16.96 -15.02
CA ILE A 275 -5.82 -18.27 -15.49
C ILE A 275 -5.46 -18.48 -16.97
N ILE A 276 -5.61 -17.48 -17.83
CA ILE A 276 -5.20 -17.55 -19.23
C ILE A 276 -3.68 -17.81 -19.31
N LEU A 277 -2.87 -17.07 -18.56
CA LEU A 277 -1.41 -17.24 -18.55
C LEU A 277 -0.99 -18.63 -18.05
N VAL A 278 -1.70 -19.19 -17.08
CA VAL A 278 -1.45 -20.55 -16.54
C VAL A 278 -1.85 -21.64 -17.55
N ASN A 279 -3.00 -21.50 -18.22
CA ASN A 279 -3.52 -22.56 -19.10
C ASN A 279 -2.96 -22.51 -20.52
N TRP A 280 -2.35 -21.40 -20.94
CA TRP A 280 -1.88 -21.22 -22.31
C TRP A 280 -0.45 -21.72 -22.54
N TYR A 281 -0.21 -23.01 -22.32
CA TYR A 281 1.11 -23.65 -22.40
C TYR A 281 1.92 -23.31 -23.65
N GLN A 282 1.29 -23.33 -24.83
CA GLN A 282 1.99 -23.11 -26.11
C GLN A 282 2.50 -21.67 -26.30
N PHE A 283 1.84 -20.68 -25.67
CA PHE A 283 2.15 -19.27 -25.89
C PHE A 283 2.92 -18.67 -24.72
N THR A 284 2.57 -19.01 -23.47
CA THR A 284 3.11 -18.40 -22.25
C THR A 284 4.05 -19.30 -21.47
N GLY A 285 4.18 -20.57 -21.87
CA GLY A 285 4.85 -21.61 -21.08
C GLY A 285 4.00 -22.15 -19.92
N GLY A 286 2.77 -21.66 -19.73
CA GLY A 286 1.88 -22.08 -18.65
C GLY A 286 2.50 -21.83 -17.26
N PRO A 287 2.39 -22.78 -16.30
CA PRO A 287 3.01 -22.65 -14.98
C PRO A 287 4.54 -22.60 -15.02
N ASN A 288 5.17 -23.17 -16.06
CA ASN A 288 6.63 -23.16 -16.19
C ASN A 288 7.18 -21.76 -16.46
N GLY A 289 6.33 -20.83 -16.93
CA GLY A 289 6.72 -19.47 -17.24
C GLY A 289 7.70 -19.35 -18.41
N ILE A 290 8.30 -18.18 -18.54
CA ILE A 290 9.28 -17.85 -19.58
C ILE A 290 10.60 -17.52 -18.90
N SER A 291 11.64 -18.30 -19.21
CA SER A 291 13.01 -18.11 -18.72
C SER A 291 13.93 -17.57 -19.81
N GLY A 292 15.11 -17.10 -19.42
CA GLY A 292 16.10 -16.60 -20.37
C GLY A 292 15.70 -15.28 -21.02
N ILE A 293 14.91 -14.46 -20.33
CA ILE A 293 14.48 -13.17 -20.84
C ILE A 293 15.72 -12.28 -21.05
N PRO A 294 15.91 -11.71 -22.26
CA PRO A 294 17.05 -10.86 -22.55
C PRO A 294 17.16 -9.72 -21.54
N ARG A 295 18.39 -9.47 -21.08
CA ARG A 295 18.69 -8.37 -20.16
C ARG A 295 18.87 -7.08 -20.98
N PRO A 296 18.62 -5.90 -20.40
CA PRO A 296 18.69 -4.66 -21.14
C PRO A 296 20.15 -4.27 -21.32
N SER A 297 20.54 -3.98 -22.56
CA SER A 297 21.81 -3.36 -22.89
C SER A 297 21.75 -1.85 -22.69
N PHE A 298 22.92 -1.23 -22.54
CA PHE A 298 23.05 0.22 -22.47
C PHE A 298 22.66 0.84 -23.82
N PHE A 299 21.38 1.20 -23.97
CA PHE A 299 20.79 1.78 -25.17
C PHE A 299 20.98 0.97 -26.47
N GLY A 300 21.26 -0.33 -26.39
CA GLY A 300 21.57 -1.15 -27.56
C GLY A 300 23.03 -1.07 -28.04
N ILE A 301 23.88 -0.31 -27.33
CA ILE A 301 25.24 0.04 -27.77
C ILE A 301 26.29 -0.78 -27.01
N ALA A 302 26.07 -1.04 -25.72
CA ALA A 302 27.00 -1.79 -24.88
C ALA A 302 26.30 -2.83 -24.00
N ASP A 303 26.95 -3.98 -23.82
CA ASP A 303 26.48 -5.04 -22.94
C ASP A 303 27.22 -5.02 -21.59
N PHE A 304 26.56 -5.48 -20.53
CA PHE A 304 27.09 -5.56 -19.17
C PHE A 304 27.78 -6.91 -18.87
N SER A 305 27.98 -7.75 -19.88
CA SER A 305 28.74 -9.00 -19.79
C SER A 305 30.25 -8.75 -19.87
N ARG A 306 31.07 -9.69 -19.37
CA ARG A 306 32.55 -9.65 -19.46
C ARG A 306 33.07 -9.84 -20.89
N SER A 307 32.32 -10.61 -21.68
CA SER A 307 32.65 -10.96 -23.06
C SER A 307 31.34 -10.86 -23.85
N PRO A 308 31.07 -9.69 -24.46
CA PRO A 308 29.87 -9.48 -25.26
C PRO A 308 29.82 -10.42 -26.46
N ALA A 309 28.61 -10.67 -26.97
CA ALA A 309 28.44 -11.30 -28.28
C ALA A 309 29.01 -10.39 -29.39
N GLU A 310 29.49 -11.00 -30.49
CA GLU A 310 30.11 -10.30 -31.62
C GLU A 310 29.30 -9.07 -32.06
N GLY A 311 29.90 -7.87 -31.97
CA GLY A 311 29.31 -6.61 -32.43
C GLY A 311 28.89 -5.60 -31.36
N MET A 312 28.89 -5.94 -30.06
CA MET A 312 28.63 -4.98 -28.97
C MET A 312 29.89 -4.73 -28.12
N ALA A 313 30.14 -3.46 -27.77
CA ALA A 313 31.22 -3.11 -26.85
C ALA A 313 30.87 -3.53 -25.41
N ALA A 314 31.86 -3.91 -24.61
CA ALA A 314 31.63 -4.15 -23.19
C ALA A 314 31.48 -2.81 -22.46
N PHE A 315 30.46 -2.69 -21.61
CA PHE A 315 30.18 -1.45 -20.87
C PHE A 315 31.41 -0.96 -20.08
N HIS A 316 32.16 -1.88 -19.48
CA HIS A 316 33.34 -1.54 -18.70
C HIS A 316 34.49 -1.00 -19.56
N GLU A 317 34.68 -1.52 -20.78
CA GLU A 317 35.71 -1.02 -21.72
C GLU A 317 35.35 0.35 -22.26
N MET A 318 34.07 0.59 -22.57
CA MET A 318 33.58 1.87 -23.09
C MET A 318 33.80 3.04 -22.12
N PHE A 319 33.74 2.77 -20.81
CA PHE A 319 33.91 3.78 -19.76
C PHE A 319 35.26 3.69 -19.03
N GLY A 320 36.15 2.80 -19.44
CA GLY A 320 37.45 2.60 -18.78
C GLY A 320 37.35 2.15 -17.32
N LEU A 321 36.30 1.40 -16.97
CA LEU A 321 36.01 0.92 -15.61
C LEU A 321 36.46 -0.53 -15.43
N GLU A 322 36.76 -0.93 -14.20
CA GLU A 322 36.95 -2.34 -13.86
C GLU A 322 35.63 -3.12 -13.99
N PHE A 323 35.66 -4.37 -14.46
CA PHE A 323 34.44 -5.15 -14.57
C PHE A 323 33.86 -5.44 -13.17
N SER A 324 32.65 -4.94 -12.92
CA SER A 324 31.85 -5.28 -11.74
C SER A 324 30.43 -5.69 -12.14
N PRO A 325 29.90 -6.83 -11.62
CA PRO A 325 28.49 -7.20 -11.79
C PRO A 325 27.49 -6.16 -11.25
N LEU A 326 27.94 -5.27 -10.36
CA LEU A 326 27.13 -4.20 -9.79
C LEU A 326 26.74 -3.14 -10.83
N HIS A 327 27.56 -2.91 -11.87
CA HIS A 327 27.27 -1.89 -12.89
C HIS A 327 25.91 -2.10 -13.56
N ARG A 328 25.54 -3.37 -13.81
CA ARG A 328 24.22 -3.71 -14.35
C ARG A 328 23.09 -3.36 -13.38
N ILE A 329 23.27 -3.66 -12.10
CA ILE A 329 22.24 -3.42 -11.08
C ILE A 329 22.06 -1.92 -10.87
N ILE A 330 23.16 -1.16 -10.84
CA ILE A 330 23.16 0.31 -10.79
C ILE A 330 22.43 0.88 -12.02
N PHE A 331 22.70 0.35 -13.21
CA PHE A 331 21.99 0.75 -14.42
C PHE A 331 20.47 0.48 -14.33
N LEU A 332 20.07 -0.72 -13.88
CA LEU A 332 18.65 -1.05 -13.66
C LEU A 332 18.00 -0.15 -12.61
N TYR A 333 18.73 0.22 -11.55
CA TYR A 333 18.27 1.17 -10.54
C TYR A 333 18.00 2.55 -11.15
N TYR A 334 18.94 3.09 -11.94
CA TYR A 334 18.73 4.36 -12.61
C TYR A 334 17.63 4.31 -13.65
N LEU A 335 17.47 3.18 -14.35
CA LEU A 335 16.40 2.98 -15.32
C LEU A 335 15.02 3.05 -14.66
N ILE A 336 14.79 2.32 -13.56
CA ILE A 336 13.50 2.37 -12.86
C ILE A 336 13.28 3.70 -12.13
N LEU A 337 14.34 4.33 -11.62
CA LEU A 337 14.26 5.69 -11.07
C LEU A 337 13.80 6.67 -12.15
N ALA A 338 14.41 6.62 -13.34
CA ALA A 338 14.02 7.47 -14.46
C ALA A 338 12.58 7.21 -14.90
N LEU A 339 12.18 5.93 -15.04
CA LEU A 339 10.79 5.58 -15.36
C LEU A 339 9.80 6.08 -14.32
N ALA A 340 10.08 5.87 -13.03
CA ALA A 340 9.25 6.35 -11.94
C ALA A 340 9.13 7.89 -11.99
N LEU A 341 10.23 8.61 -12.20
CA LEU A 341 10.21 10.07 -12.33
C LEU A 341 9.41 10.53 -13.54
N VAL A 342 9.51 9.84 -14.69
CA VAL A 342 8.68 10.12 -15.87
C VAL A 342 7.19 9.93 -15.54
N VAL A 343 6.82 8.84 -14.87
CA VAL A 343 5.44 8.60 -14.41
C VAL A 343 4.97 9.70 -13.45
N ASN A 344 5.81 10.10 -12.50
CA ASN A 344 5.49 11.19 -11.57
C ASN A 344 5.26 12.51 -12.30
N LEU A 345 6.20 12.91 -13.16
CA LEU A 345 6.12 14.13 -13.96
C LEU A 345 4.89 14.12 -14.87
N PHE A 346 4.62 13.00 -15.53
CA PHE A 346 3.43 12.82 -16.35
C PHE A 346 2.17 13.01 -15.51
N THR A 347 2.08 12.36 -14.35
CA THR A 347 0.90 12.44 -13.48
C THR A 347 0.68 13.86 -12.96
N LEU A 348 1.75 14.56 -12.56
CA LEU A 348 1.69 15.96 -12.15
C LEU A 348 1.25 16.91 -13.28
N ARG A 349 1.62 16.60 -14.53
CA ARG A 349 1.21 17.35 -15.71
C ARG A 349 -0.23 17.08 -16.08
N VAL A 350 -0.64 15.82 -16.16
CA VAL A 350 -2.01 15.42 -16.53
C VAL A 350 -3.04 15.95 -15.56
N ARG A 351 -2.73 15.99 -14.25
CA ARG A 351 -3.62 16.58 -13.23
C ARG A 351 -3.96 18.06 -13.52
N LYS A 352 -3.05 18.80 -14.16
CA LYS A 352 -3.27 20.22 -14.52
C LYS A 352 -4.01 20.39 -15.85
N LEU A 353 -3.98 19.37 -16.72
CA LEU A 353 -4.63 19.37 -18.02
C LEU A 353 -6.15 19.15 -17.88
N PRO A 354 -6.95 19.48 -18.92
CA PRO A 354 -8.40 19.27 -18.90
C PRO A 354 -8.81 17.83 -18.57
N LEU A 355 -8.03 16.85 -19.03
CA LEU A 355 -8.24 15.43 -18.75
C LEU A 355 -8.22 15.13 -17.24
N GLY A 356 -7.21 15.61 -16.53
CA GLY A 356 -7.09 15.40 -15.08
C GLY A 356 -8.17 16.14 -14.28
N ARG A 357 -8.53 17.35 -14.70
CA ARG A 357 -9.63 18.11 -14.08
C ARG A 357 -10.98 17.41 -14.26
N ALA A 358 -11.21 16.83 -15.45
CA ALA A 358 -12.40 16.04 -15.71
C ALA A 358 -12.46 14.78 -14.84
N TRP A 359 -11.33 14.11 -14.59
CA TRP A 359 -11.29 12.98 -13.65
C TRP A 359 -11.61 13.39 -12.22
N GLU A 360 -10.99 14.48 -11.73
CA GLU A 360 -11.29 15.00 -10.40
C GLU A 360 -12.77 15.36 -10.24
N ALA A 361 -13.37 16.00 -11.25
CA ALA A 361 -14.80 16.33 -11.23
C ALA A 361 -15.69 15.07 -11.28
N LEU A 362 -15.35 14.10 -12.14
CA LEU A 362 -16.11 12.86 -12.32
C LEU A 362 -16.11 11.99 -11.06
N ARG A 363 -15.04 12.07 -10.27
CA ARG A 363 -14.92 11.40 -8.98
C ARG A 363 -15.86 11.97 -7.93
N GLU A 364 -16.13 13.28 -7.96
CA GLU A 364 -17.04 13.94 -7.01
C GLU A 364 -18.50 13.73 -7.42
N ASP A 365 -18.85 13.95 -8.69
CA ASP A 365 -20.20 13.71 -9.20
C ASP A 365 -20.23 13.38 -10.70
N ASP A 366 -20.44 12.10 -11.02
CA ASP A 366 -20.58 11.58 -12.38
C ASP A 366 -21.82 12.15 -13.10
N ILE A 367 -22.93 12.35 -12.37
CA ILE A 367 -24.20 12.82 -12.94
C ILE A 367 -24.10 14.31 -13.30
N ALA A 368 -23.51 15.13 -12.41
CA ALA A 368 -23.27 16.54 -12.69
C ALA A 368 -22.28 16.75 -13.84
N CYS A 369 -21.22 15.92 -13.94
CA CYS A 369 -20.32 15.99 -15.09
C CYS A 369 -21.03 15.66 -16.41
N ALA A 370 -21.93 14.69 -16.39
CA ALA A 370 -22.70 14.31 -17.58
C ALA A 370 -23.67 15.42 -18.03
N SER A 371 -24.29 16.16 -17.09
CA SER A 371 -25.18 17.29 -17.45
C SER A 371 -24.42 18.48 -18.06
N LEU A 372 -23.11 18.60 -17.77
CA LEU A 372 -22.20 19.57 -18.37
C LEU A 372 -21.59 19.10 -19.71
N GLY A 373 -22.02 17.94 -20.23
CA GLY A 373 -21.57 17.42 -21.53
C GLY A 373 -20.23 16.66 -21.50
N ILE A 374 -19.70 16.33 -20.33
CA ILE A 374 -18.47 15.52 -20.22
C ILE A 374 -18.78 14.06 -20.54
N ASN A 375 -18.09 13.50 -21.54
CA ASN A 375 -18.23 12.08 -21.88
C ASN A 375 -17.55 11.19 -20.81
N ARG A 376 -18.34 10.72 -19.84
CA ARG A 376 -17.89 9.85 -18.75
C ARG A 376 -17.18 8.58 -19.21
N THR A 377 -17.60 7.99 -20.34
CA THR A 377 -17.02 6.73 -20.84
C THR A 377 -15.59 6.96 -21.29
N ASN A 378 -15.36 7.96 -22.15
CA ASN A 378 -14.03 8.27 -22.67
C ASN A 378 -13.09 8.72 -21.54
N MET A 379 -13.60 9.50 -20.58
CA MET A 379 -12.79 9.95 -19.45
C MET A 379 -12.35 8.76 -18.58
N LYS A 380 -13.26 7.87 -18.21
CA LYS A 380 -12.88 6.69 -17.39
C LYS A 380 -11.99 5.71 -18.18
N LEU A 381 -12.26 5.48 -19.47
CA LEU A 381 -11.39 4.67 -20.34
C LEU A 381 -9.97 5.25 -20.45
N ALA A 382 -9.83 6.56 -20.58
CA ALA A 382 -8.53 7.21 -20.61
C ALA A 382 -7.75 7.02 -19.30
N ALA A 383 -8.44 7.10 -18.14
CA ALA A 383 -7.83 6.81 -16.85
C ALA A 383 -7.32 5.35 -16.79
N PHE A 384 -8.14 4.40 -17.25
CA PHE A 384 -7.77 2.98 -17.31
C PHE A 384 -6.60 2.72 -18.25
N ALA A 385 -6.62 3.27 -19.46
CA ALA A 385 -5.56 3.09 -20.44
C ALA A 385 -4.21 3.61 -19.92
N ILE A 386 -4.20 4.79 -19.30
CA ILE A 386 -2.99 5.41 -18.77
C ILE A 386 -2.45 4.65 -17.54
N ALA A 387 -3.33 4.23 -16.63
CA ALA A 387 -2.91 3.43 -15.48
C ALA A 387 -2.39 2.06 -15.93
N ALA A 388 -3.09 1.39 -16.84
CA ALA A 388 -2.66 0.12 -17.40
C ALA A 388 -1.33 0.23 -18.15
N MET A 389 -1.09 1.31 -18.89
CA MET A 389 0.20 1.61 -19.51
C MET A 389 1.34 1.66 -18.48
N PHE A 390 1.14 2.33 -17.35
CA PHE A 390 2.13 2.40 -16.27
C PHE A 390 2.33 1.06 -15.55
N GLY A 391 1.26 0.29 -15.36
CA GLY A 391 1.37 -1.12 -14.95
C GLY A 391 2.19 -1.93 -15.95
N GLY A 392 1.98 -1.71 -17.24
CA GLY A 392 2.71 -2.37 -18.33
C GLY A 392 4.21 -2.07 -18.31
N PHE A 393 4.59 -0.79 -18.13
CA PHE A 393 5.99 -0.40 -17.97
C PHE A 393 6.63 -1.07 -16.76
N ALA A 394 5.94 -1.12 -15.61
CA ALA A 394 6.43 -1.84 -14.44
C ALA A 394 6.63 -3.32 -14.74
N GLY A 395 5.69 -3.94 -15.45
CA GLY A 395 5.73 -5.36 -15.81
C GLY A 395 6.92 -5.70 -16.69
N SER A 396 7.14 -4.92 -17.75
CA SER A 396 8.28 -5.09 -18.65
C SER A 396 9.62 -4.92 -17.92
N PHE A 397 9.71 -3.96 -17.00
CA PHE A 397 10.88 -3.77 -16.17
C PHE A 397 11.10 -4.95 -15.21
N PHE A 398 10.04 -5.44 -14.56
CA PHE A 398 10.11 -6.60 -13.67
C PHE A 398 10.60 -7.86 -14.38
N ALA A 399 10.05 -8.15 -15.56
CA ALA A 399 10.45 -9.28 -16.38
C ALA A 399 11.94 -9.23 -16.75
N THR A 400 12.42 -8.03 -17.09
CA THR A 400 13.82 -7.76 -17.42
C THR A 400 14.75 -7.91 -16.20
N ARG A 401 14.32 -7.43 -15.03
CA ARG A 401 15.05 -7.53 -13.76
C ARG A 401 15.20 -8.98 -13.33
N GLN A 402 14.10 -9.74 -13.36
CA GLN A 402 14.06 -11.09 -12.82
C GLN A 402 14.67 -12.11 -13.79
N GLY A 403 14.62 -11.85 -15.11
CA GLY A 403 15.11 -12.78 -16.15
C GLY A 403 14.25 -14.05 -16.32
N PHE A 404 13.19 -14.14 -15.52
CA PHE A 404 12.20 -15.21 -15.48
C PHE A 404 10.87 -14.62 -15.02
N ILE A 405 9.77 -15.00 -15.68
CA ILE A 405 8.42 -14.67 -15.23
C ILE A 405 7.55 -15.91 -15.22
N SER A 406 6.71 -16.03 -14.19
CA SER A 406 5.66 -17.05 -14.12
C SER A 406 4.32 -16.43 -13.72
N PRO A 407 3.18 -17.09 -14.01
CA PRO A 407 1.88 -16.56 -13.66
C PRO A 407 1.68 -16.40 -12.13
N GLU A 408 2.38 -17.17 -11.30
CA GLU A 408 2.30 -17.03 -9.84
C GLU A 408 2.91 -15.73 -9.32
N SER A 409 3.71 -15.03 -10.13
CA SER A 409 4.23 -13.70 -9.78
C SER A 409 3.15 -12.61 -9.81
N PHE A 410 1.98 -12.89 -10.40
CA PHE A 410 0.92 -11.91 -10.68
C PHE A 410 -0.39 -12.29 -9.98
N THR A 411 -0.36 -12.37 -8.65
CA THR A 411 -1.51 -12.81 -7.85
C THR A 411 -2.37 -11.64 -7.36
N PHE A 412 -3.58 -11.95 -6.90
CA PHE A 412 -4.46 -10.98 -6.25
C PHE A 412 -3.78 -10.29 -5.05
N ILE A 413 -2.94 -11.01 -4.29
CA ILE A 413 -2.24 -10.45 -3.13
C ILE A 413 -1.32 -9.30 -3.56
N GLU A 414 -0.62 -9.43 -4.68
CA GLU A 414 0.20 -8.34 -5.23
C GLU A 414 -0.65 -7.12 -5.59
N SER A 415 -1.80 -7.33 -6.23
CA SER A 415 -2.74 -6.25 -6.52
C SER A 415 -3.24 -5.56 -5.25
N ALA A 416 -3.58 -6.34 -4.23
CA ALA A 416 -4.04 -5.84 -2.94
C ALA A 416 -2.96 -5.02 -2.22
N ILE A 417 -1.68 -5.41 -2.32
CA ILE A 417 -0.54 -4.65 -1.79
C ILE A 417 -0.42 -3.31 -2.51
N ILE A 418 -0.49 -3.29 -3.85
CA ILE A 418 -0.42 -2.04 -4.63
C ILE A 418 -1.59 -1.11 -4.29
N LEU A 419 -2.81 -1.65 -4.18
CA LEU A 419 -3.97 -0.87 -3.75
C LEU A 419 -3.81 -0.37 -2.31
N ALA A 420 -3.31 -1.20 -1.40
CA ALA A 420 -3.05 -0.81 -0.01
C ALA A 420 -2.06 0.35 0.05
N ILE A 421 -0.99 0.35 -0.75
CA ILE A 421 -0.03 1.47 -0.85
C ILE A 421 -0.77 2.76 -1.27
N VAL A 422 -1.66 2.70 -2.26
CA VAL A 422 -2.39 3.88 -2.74
C VAL A 422 -3.39 4.39 -1.69
N VAL A 423 -4.15 3.49 -1.08
CA VAL A 423 -5.16 3.84 -0.06
C VAL A 423 -4.47 4.37 1.20
N LEU A 424 -3.41 3.71 1.66
CA LEU A 424 -2.62 4.07 2.83
C LEU A 424 -1.84 5.36 2.60
N GLY A 425 -1.31 5.58 1.40
CA GLY A 425 -0.66 6.84 1.04
C GLY A 425 -1.63 8.02 1.04
N GLY A 426 -2.90 7.75 0.74
CA GLY A 426 -3.96 8.73 0.59
C GLY A 426 -4.25 8.94 -0.89
N MET A 427 -5.47 8.56 -1.30
CA MET A 427 -5.94 8.64 -2.69
C MET A 427 -5.75 10.05 -3.28
N GLY A 428 -4.92 10.15 -4.32
CA GLY A 428 -4.57 11.40 -5.01
C GLY A 428 -3.23 12.02 -4.58
N SER A 429 -2.53 11.46 -3.58
CA SER A 429 -1.25 11.98 -3.07
C SER A 429 -0.04 11.19 -3.58
N GLN A 430 0.79 11.82 -4.42
CA GLN A 430 2.00 11.20 -4.97
C GLN A 430 3.06 10.90 -3.89
N ILE A 431 3.26 11.83 -2.94
CA ILE A 431 4.21 11.67 -1.83
C ILE A 431 3.66 10.67 -0.82
N GLY A 432 2.33 10.63 -0.64
CA GLY A 432 1.64 9.61 0.15
C GLY A 432 2.00 8.20 -0.31
N VAL A 433 1.92 7.94 -1.62
CA VAL A 433 2.30 6.66 -2.22
C VAL A 433 3.76 6.31 -1.88
N VAL A 434 4.71 7.24 -2.00
CA VAL A 434 6.13 6.98 -1.68
C VAL A 434 6.32 6.57 -0.23
N VAL A 435 5.75 7.34 0.71
CA VAL A 435 5.86 7.02 2.14
C VAL A 435 5.18 5.70 2.46
N ALA A 436 4.01 5.44 1.87
CA ALA A 436 3.32 4.17 2.04
C ALA A 436 4.12 2.99 1.48
N THR A 437 4.77 3.12 0.33
CA THR A 437 5.65 2.06 -0.21
C THR A 437 6.84 1.80 0.71
N LEU A 438 7.50 2.85 1.22
CA LEU A 438 8.60 2.70 2.17
C LEU A 438 8.18 1.97 3.45
N LEU A 439 6.94 2.15 3.89
CA LEU A 439 6.41 1.48 5.08
C LEU A 439 5.91 0.07 4.79
N VAL A 440 5.17 -0.13 3.71
CA VAL A 440 4.51 -1.41 3.37
C VAL A 440 5.52 -2.41 2.83
N ILE A 441 6.45 -1.97 1.99
CA ILE A 441 7.46 -2.82 1.34
C ILE A 441 8.82 -2.68 2.02
N GLY A 442 9.22 -1.46 2.37
CA GLY A 442 10.53 -1.22 2.97
C GLY A 442 10.65 -1.73 4.40
N LEU A 443 9.59 -1.65 5.21
CA LEU A 443 9.64 -2.12 6.60
C LEU A 443 9.84 -3.65 6.69
N PRO A 444 9.06 -4.50 6.01
CA PRO A 444 9.32 -5.95 6.05
C PRO A 444 10.70 -6.33 5.53
N GLU A 445 11.21 -5.59 4.54
CA GLU A 445 12.52 -5.86 3.95
C GLU A 445 13.67 -5.42 4.87
N ALA A 446 13.51 -4.33 5.62
CA ALA A 446 14.46 -3.93 6.67
C ALA A 446 14.50 -4.93 7.84
N PHE A 447 13.37 -5.57 8.14
CA PHE A 447 13.27 -6.63 9.15
C PHE A 447 13.56 -8.03 8.59
N ARG A 448 14.11 -8.13 7.37
CA ARG A 448 14.38 -9.43 6.72
C ARG A 448 15.35 -10.31 7.51
N GLU A 449 16.33 -9.72 8.18
CA GLU A 449 17.28 -10.46 9.02
C GLU A 449 16.62 -11.04 10.29
N LEU A 450 15.48 -10.48 10.69
CA LEU A 450 14.66 -10.94 11.80
C LEU A 450 13.46 -11.76 11.30
N ALA A 451 13.74 -12.81 10.51
CA ALA A 451 12.75 -13.60 9.76
C ALA A 451 11.45 -13.91 10.54
N ASP A 452 11.58 -14.27 11.82
CA ASP A 452 10.45 -14.59 12.73
C ASP A 452 9.58 -13.39 13.09
N TYR A 453 10.16 -12.18 13.15
CA TYR A 453 9.48 -10.95 13.54
C TYR A 453 9.01 -10.12 12.34
N ARG A 454 9.40 -10.48 11.10
CA ARG A 454 9.06 -9.72 9.88
C ARG A 454 7.56 -9.48 9.72
N MET A 455 6.75 -10.53 9.82
CA MET A 455 5.28 -10.42 9.70
C MET A 455 4.65 -9.67 10.88
N LEU A 456 5.26 -9.77 12.06
CA LEU A 456 4.80 -9.06 13.26
C LEU A 456 5.08 -7.56 13.15
N ALA A 457 6.26 -7.18 12.67
CA ALA A 457 6.62 -5.80 12.38
C ALA A 457 5.71 -5.18 11.31
N PHE A 458 5.39 -5.95 10.25
CA PHE A 458 4.43 -5.54 9.23
C PHE A 458 3.02 -5.29 9.80
N GLY A 459 2.48 -6.27 10.54
CA GLY A 459 1.16 -6.15 11.18
C GLY A 459 1.10 -4.99 12.18
N ALA A 460 2.12 -4.83 13.01
CA ALA A 460 2.23 -3.70 13.94
C ALA A 460 2.30 -2.36 13.19
N GLY A 461 3.09 -2.25 12.13
CA GLY A 461 3.19 -1.07 11.29
C GLY A 461 1.84 -0.68 10.68
N MET A 462 1.11 -1.66 10.12
CA MET A 462 -0.23 -1.44 9.58
C MET A 462 -1.23 -0.96 10.64
N VAL A 463 -1.24 -1.58 11.82
CA VAL A 463 -2.11 -1.17 12.93
C VAL A 463 -1.78 0.23 13.42
N VAL A 464 -0.49 0.58 13.54
CA VAL A 464 -0.04 1.92 13.93
C VAL A 464 -0.54 2.97 12.94
N ILE A 465 -0.45 2.69 11.64
CA ILE A 465 -0.92 3.63 10.61
C ILE A 465 -2.44 3.75 10.62
N MET A 466 -3.17 2.63 10.74
CA MET A 466 -4.64 2.67 10.86
C MET A 466 -5.10 3.43 12.12
N LEU A 467 -4.34 3.34 13.21
CA LEU A 467 -4.62 4.07 14.46
C LEU A 467 -4.32 5.57 14.33
N TRP A 468 -3.27 5.94 13.60
CA TRP A 468 -2.89 7.35 13.40
C TRP A 468 -3.68 8.04 12.29
N ARG A 469 -3.95 7.38 11.15
CA ARG A 469 -4.54 7.99 9.95
C ARG A 469 -5.41 6.99 9.16
N PRO A 470 -6.66 6.74 9.58
CA PRO A 470 -7.58 5.85 8.87
C PRO A 470 -7.97 6.33 7.46
N ARG A 471 -7.73 7.61 7.13
CA ARG A 471 -7.95 8.19 5.79
C ARG A 471 -6.71 8.14 4.88
N GLY A 472 -5.58 7.59 5.35
CA GLY A 472 -4.29 7.59 4.65
C GLY A 472 -3.32 8.70 5.12
N LEU A 473 -2.02 8.44 5.00
CA LEU A 473 -0.90 9.22 5.56
C LEU A 473 -0.88 10.67 5.07
N LEU A 474 -1.10 10.90 3.78
CA LEU A 474 -1.09 12.24 3.16
C LEU A 474 -2.37 12.50 2.34
N ALA A 475 -3.50 11.98 2.80
CA ALA A 475 -4.81 12.37 2.28
C ALA A 475 -5.09 13.85 2.59
N HIS A 476 -4.87 14.71 1.60
CA HIS A 476 -5.34 16.09 1.58
C HIS A 476 -6.02 16.34 0.23
N ARG A 477 -7.25 16.85 0.28
CA ARG A 477 -8.12 17.02 -0.89
C ARG A 477 -8.22 18.51 -1.22
N ASP A 478 -7.15 19.06 -1.76
CA ASP A 478 -7.23 20.39 -2.37
C ASP A 478 -7.72 20.23 -3.82
N PRO A 479 -8.90 20.78 -4.16
CA PRO A 479 -9.32 20.84 -5.56
C PRO A 479 -8.34 21.71 -6.34
N THR A 480 -8.02 21.30 -7.57
CA THR A 480 -7.04 22.01 -8.41
C THR A 480 -7.51 23.44 -8.74
N ILE A 481 -8.82 23.70 -8.70
CA ILE A 481 -9.45 24.99 -8.96
C ILE A 481 -10.49 25.29 -7.90
N LEU A 482 -10.45 26.49 -7.33
CA LEU A 482 -11.47 27.03 -6.44
C LEU A 482 -12.22 28.16 -7.16
N LEU A 483 -13.54 28.19 -7.01
CA LEU A 483 -14.44 29.14 -7.69
C LEU A 483 -14.24 30.60 -7.26
N HIS A 484 -13.65 30.79 -6.07
CA HIS A 484 -13.16 32.07 -5.59
C HIS A 484 -11.68 31.88 -5.28
N GLY A 485 -10.80 32.76 -5.77
CA GLY A 485 -9.33 32.71 -5.62
C GLY A 485 -8.82 32.84 -4.17
N GLY A 486 -9.65 32.53 -3.18
CA GLY A 486 -9.29 32.49 -1.77
C GLY A 486 -8.22 31.44 -1.54
N ARG A 487 -7.05 31.92 -1.10
CA ARG A 487 -6.10 31.09 -0.36
C ARG A 487 -6.87 30.30 0.71
N ASN A 488 -6.62 29.01 0.72
CA ASN A 488 -7.18 28.02 1.62
C ASN A 488 -7.28 28.57 3.07
N PRO A 489 -8.46 28.59 3.72
CA PRO A 489 -8.60 29.00 5.12
C PRO A 489 -7.70 28.20 6.06
N ALA A 490 -7.33 26.96 5.68
CA ALA A 490 -6.39 26.13 6.45
C ALA A 490 -4.94 26.67 6.44
N ALA A 491 -4.56 27.46 5.43
CA ALA A 491 -3.24 28.11 5.35
C ALA A 491 -3.20 29.44 6.12
N THR A 492 -4.35 30.01 6.49
CA THR A 492 -4.47 31.34 7.10
C THR A 492 -4.90 31.31 8.56
N GLY A 493 -4.84 30.16 9.23
CA GLY A 493 -5.10 30.02 10.67
C GLY A 493 -4.05 30.67 11.59
N ALA A 494 -3.26 31.61 11.09
CA ALA A 494 -2.27 32.38 11.83
C ALA A 494 -2.16 33.79 11.25
N ALA A 495 -3.20 34.60 11.39
CA ALA A 495 -3.11 36.06 11.57
C ALA A 495 -4.51 36.71 11.55
N LYS A 496 -5.28 36.52 12.62
CA LYS A 496 -5.97 37.53 13.43
C LYS A 496 -7.07 36.88 14.26
#